data_AF-A0A3A9WX29-F1
#
_entry.id   AF-A0A3A9WX29-F1
#
_cell.length_a   1.000
_cell.length_b   1.000
_cell.length_c   1.000
_cell.angle_alpha   90.00
_cell.angle_beta   90.00
_cell.angle_gamma   90.00
#
_symmetry.space_group_name_H-M   'P 1'
#
loop_
_entity.id
_entity.type
_entity.pdbx_description
1 polymer ?
#
loop_
_entity_poly.entity_id
_entity_poly.type
_entity_poly.pdbx_seq_one_letter_code
_entity_poly.pdbx_strand_id
1 'polypeptide(L)'
;MINLQAQSYKEYPPVIEDFNNDNVLDTLYSFYESGSTFGGTDIKIVNGNSNEVYKFSDFGCYCEMKRIYPVPALLSKPENKPFLSVIQKKLFSEPRKKPDSSLEWIFKGYSSKKKISQNKYFNLIIYPKVDWNTEKIKIPDNYSLVLNNDTLNLLLDEKDSLFHVKDKIAFLSYCGNCHFYNKSSPELVVSDNEYKIYKTSHGIFVKKGDLQKWFLVNDLNLTGSPEKLRWDSVLQVVLIDKYLIIQFSGAPDMFDSIFVGNIETGVLGRLKYPFRRNVEDYEGSLVIGDNIRYSNEEEESFFVNSKDVFKELERLYNTIKK
;
A
#
# COMPACT_ATOMS: atom_id res chain seq x y z
N MET A 1 33.46 3.36 4.74
CA MET A 1 33.03 3.32 6.15
C MET A 1 31.52 3.42 6.15
N ILE A 2 30.84 2.31 6.41
CA ILE A 2 29.38 2.18 6.31
C ILE A 2 28.81 2.79 7.59
N ASN A 3 27.98 3.81 7.42
CA ASN A 3 27.29 4.48 8.51
C ASN A 3 26.35 3.47 9.17
N LEU A 4 26.61 3.13 10.44
CA LEU A 4 25.71 2.34 11.28
C LEU A 4 24.36 3.07 11.33
N GLN A 5 23.36 2.54 10.62
CA GLN A 5 22.00 3.06 10.76
C GLN A 5 21.58 2.92 12.22
N ALA A 6 21.03 4.00 12.79
CA ALA A 6 20.51 3.98 14.15
C ALA A 6 19.42 2.90 14.26
N GLN A 7 19.77 1.76 14.83
CA GLN A 7 18.86 0.71 15.23
C GLN A 7 18.53 0.94 16.70
N SER A 8 17.26 1.17 17.01
CA SER A 8 16.78 1.16 18.39
C SER A 8 16.19 -0.21 18.70
N TYR A 9 16.60 -0.76 19.83
CA TYR A 9 16.14 -2.04 20.33
C TYR A 9 15.56 -1.84 21.73
N LYS A 10 14.38 -2.40 21.98
CA LYS A 10 13.70 -2.29 23.27
C LYS A 10 13.07 -3.62 23.64
N GLU A 11 13.59 -4.26 24.67
CA GLU A 11 12.95 -5.41 25.31
C GLU A 11 11.84 -4.94 26.26
N TYR A 12 10.75 -5.70 26.29
CA TYR A 12 9.69 -5.52 27.26
C TYR A 12 9.80 -6.60 28.34
N PRO A 13 9.41 -6.28 29.60
CA PRO A 13 9.33 -7.29 30.65
C PRO A 13 8.47 -8.49 30.19
N PRO A 14 8.86 -9.72 30.54
CA PRO A 14 8.05 -10.90 30.23
C PRO A 14 6.66 -10.81 30.85
N VAL A 15 5.65 -11.29 30.14
CA VAL A 15 4.29 -11.47 30.66
C VAL A 15 4.10 -12.94 31.00
N ILE A 16 3.65 -13.21 32.22
CA ILE A 16 3.41 -14.58 32.74
C ILE A 16 1.90 -14.71 32.99
N GLU A 17 1.27 -15.62 32.26
CA GLU A 17 -0.17 -15.85 32.27
C GLU A 17 -0.44 -17.25 31.73
N ASP A 18 -1.55 -17.87 32.10
CA ASP A 18 -2.05 -19.10 31.47
C ASP A 18 -2.80 -18.71 30.18
N PHE A 19 -2.11 -18.74 29.04
CA PHE A 19 -2.67 -18.25 27.78
C PHE A 19 -3.59 -19.27 27.09
N ASN A 20 -3.45 -20.56 27.41
CA ASN A 20 -4.22 -21.65 26.82
C ASN A 20 -5.31 -22.22 27.76
N ASN A 21 -5.41 -21.72 28.99
CA ASN A 21 -6.32 -22.15 30.06
C ASN A 21 -6.11 -23.61 30.48
N ASP A 22 -4.86 -24.08 30.50
CA ASP A 22 -4.52 -25.43 30.95
C ASP A 22 -4.13 -25.51 32.44
N ASN A 23 -4.23 -24.40 33.17
CA ASN A 23 -3.82 -24.17 34.56
C ASN A 23 -2.29 -24.20 34.77
N VAL A 24 -1.49 -24.12 33.71
CA VAL A 24 -0.04 -23.95 33.78
C VAL A 24 0.32 -22.55 33.25
N LEU A 25 1.23 -21.86 33.94
CA LEU A 25 1.65 -20.53 33.52
C LEU A 25 2.60 -20.62 32.33
N ASP A 26 2.30 -19.85 31.29
CA ASP A 26 3.14 -19.64 30.13
C ASP A 26 3.99 -18.37 30.29
N THR A 27 4.96 -18.17 29.38
CA THR A 27 5.76 -16.93 29.37
C THR A 27 5.83 -16.33 27.97
N LEU A 28 5.40 -15.07 27.84
CA LEU A 28 5.54 -14.27 26.64
C LEU A 28 6.70 -13.29 26.78
N TYR A 29 7.63 -13.36 25.84
CA TYR A 29 8.69 -12.39 25.62
C TYR A 29 8.36 -11.57 24.38
N SER A 30 8.67 -10.27 24.43
CA SER A 30 8.57 -9.41 23.26
C SER A 30 9.66 -8.37 23.25
N PHE A 31 10.16 -8.03 22.08
CA PHE A 31 11.05 -6.90 21.87
C PHE A 31 10.65 -6.14 20.61
N TYR A 32 10.90 -4.85 20.61
CA TYR A 32 10.69 -3.97 19.46
C TYR A 32 12.04 -3.58 18.88
N GLU A 33 12.18 -3.77 17.57
CA GLU A 33 13.31 -3.30 16.79
C GLU A 33 12.82 -2.25 15.78
N SER A 34 13.55 -1.14 15.68
CA SER A 34 13.35 -0.23 14.56
C SER A 34 14.64 0.35 14.02
N GLY A 35 14.72 0.40 12.70
CA GLY A 35 15.71 1.18 11.96
C GLY A 35 15.04 2.33 11.20
N SER A 36 15.78 2.88 10.23
CA SER A 36 15.31 4.01 9.42
C SER A 36 14.05 3.70 8.61
N THR A 37 13.93 2.49 8.10
CA THR A 37 12.96 2.11 7.04
C THR A 37 12.14 0.89 7.41
N PHE A 38 12.64 0.07 8.33
CA PHE A 38 12.00 -1.15 8.78
C PHE A 38 11.85 -1.11 10.29
N GLY A 39 10.88 -1.87 10.78
CA GLY A 39 10.75 -2.16 12.19
C GLY A 39 9.51 -2.97 12.49
N GLY A 40 9.43 -3.38 13.74
CA GLY A 40 8.35 -4.18 14.27
C GLY A 40 8.70 -4.79 15.62
N THR A 41 7.85 -5.68 16.05
CA THR A 41 7.87 -6.40 17.30
C THR A 41 7.98 -7.89 17.01
N ASP A 42 8.95 -8.52 17.65
CA ASP A 42 9.08 -9.96 17.71
C ASP A 42 8.47 -10.46 19.01
N ILE A 43 7.74 -11.57 18.93
CA ILE A 43 7.15 -12.26 20.06
C ILE A 43 7.64 -13.70 20.11
N LYS A 44 7.90 -14.16 21.33
CA LYS A 44 8.15 -15.55 21.67
C LYS A 44 7.26 -15.94 22.84
N ILE A 45 6.42 -16.95 22.68
CA ILE A 45 5.67 -17.57 23.78
C ILE A 45 6.29 -18.94 24.09
N VAL A 46 6.55 -19.22 25.36
CA VAL A 46 6.96 -20.53 25.87
C VAL A 46 5.78 -21.14 26.62
N ASN A 47 5.31 -22.28 26.15
CA ASN A 47 4.26 -23.05 26.82
C ASN A 47 4.82 -23.64 28.13
N GLY A 48 4.21 -23.35 29.27
CA GLY A 48 4.72 -23.81 30.58
C GLY A 48 4.61 -25.31 30.81
N ASN A 49 3.62 -25.95 30.17
CA ASN A 49 3.34 -27.37 30.31
C ASN A 49 4.22 -28.21 29.37
N SER A 50 4.34 -27.81 28.10
CA SER A 50 5.06 -28.59 27.08
C SER A 50 6.48 -28.12 26.79
N ASN A 51 6.86 -26.91 27.22
CA ASN A 51 8.07 -26.18 26.80
C ASN A 51 8.15 -25.88 25.29
N GLU A 52 7.06 -26.08 24.53
CA GLU A 52 7.01 -25.65 23.13
C GLU A 52 7.18 -24.14 23.01
N VAL A 53 7.83 -23.71 21.93
CA VAL A 53 8.14 -22.29 21.68
C VAL A 53 7.44 -21.84 20.40
N TYR A 54 6.57 -20.84 20.54
CA TYR A 54 5.91 -20.20 19.40
C TYR A 54 6.53 -18.83 19.15
N LYS A 55 6.92 -18.57 17.90
CA LYS A 55 7.53 -17.31 17.49
C LYS A 55 6.72 -16.64 16.40
N PHE A 56 6.65 -15.32 16.44
CA PHE A 56 6.00 -14.51 15.42
C PHE A 56 6.65 -13.13 15.36
N SER A 57 6.71 -12.53 14.18
CA SER A 57 7.25 -11.19 13.98
C SER A 57 6.29 -10.38 13.10
N ASP A 58 6.06 -9.12 13.44
CA ASP A 58 5.41 -8.16 12.55
C ASP A 58 6.42 -7.22 11.86
N PHE A 59 7.72 -7.52 11.95
CA PHE A 59 8.78 -6.74 11.32
C PHE A 59 8.54 -6.55 9.82
N GLY A 60 8.58 -5.31 9.35
CA GLY A 60 8.32 -4.98 7.94
C GLY A 60 8.65 -3.55 7.56
N CYS A 61 8.49 -3.22 6.28
CA CYS A 61 8.85 -1.90 5.75
C CYS A 61 7.82 -0.84 6.10
N TYR A 62 8.25 0.31 6.62
CA TYR A 62 7.37 1.49 6.83
C TYR A 62 6.79 2.07 5.55
N CYS A 63 7.15 1.55 4.38
CA CYS A 63 6.68 1.93 3.05
C CYS A 63 5.42 1.17 2.58
N GLU A 64 4.91 0.22 3.35
CA GLU A 64 3.83 -0.68 2.91
C GLU A 64 2.49 -0.33 3.56
N MET A 65 1.48 -0.02 2.74
CA MET A 65 0.12 0.28 3.23
C MET A 65 -0.55 -0.98 3.75
N LYS A 66 -0.27 -2.13 3.12
CA LYS A 66 -0.62 -3.45 3.67
C LYS A 66 0.64 -4.30 3.87
N ARG A 67 0.64 -5.14 4.90
CA ARG A 67 1.67 -6.15 5.12
C ARG A 67 1.03 -7.50 5.39
N ILE A 68 1.67 -8.57 4.94
CA ILE A 68 1.16 -9.93 5.07
C ILE A 68 2.14 -10.74 5.91
N TYR A 69 1.61 -11.42 6.92
CA TYR A 69 2.36 -12.21 7.89
C TYR A 69 1.81 -13.65 7.89
N PRO A 70 2.43 -14.57 7.13
CA PRO A 70 2.05 -15.97 7.12
C PRO A 70 2.09 -16.57 8.52
N VAL A 71 1.05 -17.34 8.88
CA VAL A 71 1.03 -18.03 10.18
C VAL A 71 1.88 -19.29 10.10
N PRO A 72 2.89 -19.48 10.97
CA PRO A 72 3.70 -20.70 10.97
C PRO A 72 2.86 -21.97 11.18
N ALA A 73 3.26 -23.09 10.55
CA ALA A 73 2.57 -24.39 10.65
C ALA A 73 2.27 -24.82 12.09
N LEU A 74 3.24 -24.62 13.00
CA LEU A 74 3.09 -24.96 14.40
C LEU A 74 1.96 -24.16 15.06
N LEU A 75 1.86 -22.86 14.77
CA LEU A 75 0.81 -21.98 15.29
C LEU A 75 -0.54 -22.17 14.59
N SER A 76 -0.55 -22.77 13.41
CA SER A 76 -1.78 -23.08 12.65
C SER A 76 -2.52 -24.32 13.16
N LYS A 77 -1.92 -25.10 14.06
CA LYS A 77 -2.56 -26.30 14.62
C LYS A 77 -3.75 -25.94 15.53
N PRO A 78 -4.86 -26.72 15.51
CA PRO A 78 -6.04 -26.43 16.33
C PRO A 78 -5.75 -26.26 17.83
N GLU A 79 -4.86 -27.06 18.39
CA GLU A 79 -4.43 -27.01 19.79
C GLU A 79 -3.69 -25.73 20.17
N ASN A 80 -3.08 -25.04 19.20
CA ASN A 80 -2.27 -23.84 19.42
C ASN A 80 -3.04 -22.54 19.14
N LYS A 81 -4.35 -22.62 18.85
CA LYS A 81 -5.21 -21.46 18.63
C LYS A 81 -5.21 -20.45 19.78
N PRO A 82 -5.16 -20.83 21.07
CA PRO A 82 -5.08 -19.85 22.15
C PRO A 82 -3.84 -18.96 22.05
N PHE A 83 -2.66 -19.55 21.81
CA PHE A 83 -1.41 -18.81 21.61
C PHE A 83 -1.44 -17.91 20.38
N LEU A 84 -1.99 -18.39 19.27
CA LEU A 84 -2.17 -17.58 18.06
C LEU A 84 -3.07 -16.35 18.31
N SER A 85 -4.11 -16.51 19.14
CA SER A 85 -5.02 -15.41 19.50
C SER A 85 -4.33 -14.36 20.37
N VAL A 86 -3.46 -14.79 21.30
CA VAL A 86 -2.61 -13.87 22.09
C VAL A 86 -1.66 -13.10 21.19
N ILE A 87 -0.98 -13.77 20.27
CA ILE A 87 -0.09 -13.12 19.29
C ILE A 87 -0.86 -12.10 18.45
N GLN A 88 -2.05 -12.48 17.94
CA GLN A 88 -2.85 -11.59 17.11
C GLN A 88 -3.22 -10.32 17.86
N LYS A 89 -3.70 -10.45 19.09
CA LYS A 89 -4.09 -9.32 19.95
C LYS A 89 -2.90 -8.42 20.32
N LYS A 90 -1.70 -8.99 20.44
CA LYS A 90 -0.50 -8.26 20.86
C LYS A 90 0.15 -7.48 19.71
N LEU A 91 0.18 -8.04 18.50
CA LEU A 91 0.88 -7.46 17.35
C LEU A 91 -0.02 -6.60 16.46
N PHE A 92 -1.29 -6.98 16.30
CA PHE A 92 -2.12 -6.39 15.27
C PHE A 92 -3.23 -5.51 15.83
N SER A 93 -3.63 -4.53 15.03
CA SER A 93 -4.83 -3.74 15.28
C SER A 93 -6.09 -4.60 15.19
N GLU A 94 -7.20 -4.06 15.70
CA GLU A 94 -8.52 -4.72 15.75
C GLU A 94 -8.85 -5.50 14.46
N PRO A 95 -9.22 -6.79 14.57
CA PRO A 95 -9.53 -7.58 13.40
C PRO A 95 -10.86 -7.17 12.78
N ARG A 96 -10.91 -7.11 11.44
CA ARG A 96 -12.13 -6.93 10.66
C ARG A 96 -12.44 -8.19 9.85
N LYS A 97 -13.72 -8.35 9.49
CA LYS A 97 -14.18 -9.46 8.66
C LYS A 97 -14.04 -9.20 7.16
N LYS A 98 -14.04 -7.94 6.77
CA LYS A 98 -14.02 -7.50 5.36
C LYS A 98 -13.12 -6.28 5.21
N PRO A 99 -12.43 -6.14 4.07
CA PRO A 99 -11.72 -4.90 3.75
C PRO A 99 -12.72 -3.76 3.58
N ASP A 100 -12.29 -2.54 3.89
CA ASP A 100 -12.98 -1.34 3.42
C ASP A 100 -12.65 -1.08 1.93
N SER A 101 -13.33 -0.11 1.33
CA SER A 101 -13.18 0.23 -0.10
C SER A 101 -11.76 0.62 -0.54
N SER A 102 -10.92 1.16 0.34
CA SER A 102 -9.52 1.51 0.06
C SER A 102 -8.65 0.25 -0.02
N LEU A 103 -8.75 -0.64 0.97
CA LEU A 103 -8.03 -1.92 0.92
C LEU A 103 -8.55 -2.84 -0.19
N GLU A 104 -9.86 -2.81 -0.47
CA GLU A 104 -10.45 -3.52 -1.60
C GLU A 104 -9.89 -3.00 -2.94
N TRP A 105 -9.67 -1.69 -3.07
CA TRP A 105 -8.99 -1.11 -4.23
C TRP A 105 -7.60 -1.71 -4.40
N ILE A 106 -6.82 -1.84 -3.31
CA ILE A 106 -5.49 -2.47 -3.36
C ILE A 106 -5.62 -3.92 -3.84
N PHE A 107 -6.54 -4.72 -3.28
CA PHE A 107 -6.71 -6.12 -3.67
C PHE A 107 -7.04 -6.27 -5.16
N LYS A 108 -7.98 -5.45 -5.66
CA LYS A 108 -8.32 -5.43 -7.09
C LYS A 108 -7.19 -4.86 -7.95
N GLY A 109 -6.37 -3.97 -7.41
CA GLY A 109 -5.17 -3.49 -8.05
C GLY A 109 -4.16 -4.61 -8.27
N TYR A 110 -3.88 -5.43 -7.25
CA TYR A 110 -3.00 -6.59 -7.36
C TYR A 110 -3.51 -7.62 -8.38
N SER A 111 -4.82 -7.88 -8.42
CA SER A 111 -5.41 -8.82 -9.38
C SER A 111 -5.40 -8.35 -10.83
N SER A 112 -5.30 -7.03 -11.05
CA SER A 112 -5.42 -6.42 -12.37
C SER A 112 -4.13 -5.82 -12.92
N LYS A 113 -3.08 -5.69 -12.09
CA LYS A 113 -1.82 -5.06 -12.50
C LYS A 113 -1.15 -5.87 -13.60
N LYS A 114 -0.69 -5.19 -14.65
CA LYS A 114 0.04 -5.78 -15.79
C LYS A 114 1.24 -4.91 -16.12
N LYS A 115 2.44 -5.48 -16.05
CA LYS A 115 3.67 -4.84 -16.57
C LYS A 115 3.62 -4.85 -18.10
N ILE A 116 4.02 -3.73 -18.73
CA ILE A 116 3.98 -3.59 -20.19
C ILE A 116 5.33 -3.03 -20.67
N SER A 117 6.24 -3.91 -21.08
CA SER A 117 7.61 -3.50 -21.46
C SER A 117 7.70 -2.86 -22.85
N GLN A 118 6.82 -3.22 -23.78
CA GLN A 118 6.87 -2.82 -25.19
C GLN A 118 5.91 -1.67 -25.56
N ASN A 119 5.45 -0.89 -24.57
CA ASN A 119 4.58 0.26 -24.82
C ASN A 119 5.37 1.56 -24.88
N LYS A 120 4.92 2.49 -25.74
CA LYS A 120 5.57 3.79 -25.95
C LYS A 120 5.54 4.67 -24.70
N TYR A 121 4.45 4.66 -23.95
CA TYR A 121 4.21 5.60 -22.84
C TYR A 121 4.18 4.93 -21.48
N PHE A 122 3.61 3.73 -21.37
CA PHE A 122 3.32 3.09 -20.08
C PHE A 122 4.27 1.92 -19.80
N ASN A 123 4.65 1.71 -18.55
CA ASN A 123 5.36 0.47 -18.13
C ASN A 123 4.50 -0.43 -17.22
N LEU A 124 3.34 0.06 -16.80
CA LEU A 124 2.39 -0.63 -15.92
C LEU A 124 0.97 -0.13 -16.23
N ILE A 125 0.00 -1.04 -16.25
CA ILE A 125 -1.42 -0.73 -16.22
C ILE A 125 -2.06 -1.43 -15.02
N ILE A 126 -2.99 -0.75 -14.37
CA ILE A 126 -3.81 -1.25 -13.26
C ILE A 126 -5.27 -0.95 -13.60
N TYR A 127 -6.15 -1.95 -13.44
CA TYR A 127 -7.57 -1.76 -13.71
C TYR A 127 -8.41 -2.45 -12.62
N PRO A 128 -8.57 -1.78 -11.47
CA PRO A 128 -9.19 -2.37 -10.29
C PRO A 128 -10.71 -2.53 -10.41
N LYS A 129 -11.35 -2.12 -11.52
CA LYS A 129 -12.81 -2.24 -11.72
C LYS A 129 -13.61 -1.68 -10.52
N VAL A 130 -13.31 -0.44 -10.12
CA VAL A 130 -13.99 0.21 -8.99
C VAL A 130 -15.18 1.01 -9.51
N ASP A 131 -16.36 0.64 -9.03
CA ASP A 131 -17.61 1.28 -9.38
C ASP A 131 -17.85 2.57 -8.58
N TRP A 132 -18.66 3.44 -9.15
CA TRP A 132 -19.20 4.61 -8.45
C TRP A 132 -20.15 4.17 -7.34
N ASN A 133 -20.06 4.80 -6.16
CA ASN A 133 -20.91 4.50 -5.02
C ASN A 133 -21.49 5.80 -4.42
N THR A 134 -22.72 5.74 -3.94
CA THR A 134 -23.39 6.83 -3.20
C THR A 134 -22.92 6.91 -1.74
N GLU A 135 -22.39 5.83 -1.18
CA GLU A 135 -21.86 5.81 0.18
C GLU A 135 -20.64 6.72 0.33
N LYS A 136 -20.67 7.57 1.36
CA LYS A 136 -19.57 8.48 1.69
C LYS A 136 -18.30 7.71 1.95
N ILE A 137 -17.21 8.07 1.24
CA ILE A 137 -15.89 7.53 1.54
C ILE A 137 -15.52 7.90 2.97
N LYS A 138 -15.26 6.87 3.76
CA LYS A 138 -14.65 6.96 5.08
C LYS A 138 -13.19 6.58 4.91
N ILE A 139 -12.30 7.45 5.36
CA ILE A 139 -10.89 7.10 5.40
C ILE A 139 -10.71 6.07 6.52
N PRO A 140 -10.07 4.93 6.24
CA PRO A 140 -10.00 3.83 7.18
C PRO A 140 -8.98 4.08 8.29
N ASP A 141 -9.26 3.52 9.48
CA ASP A 141 -8.26 3.36 10.54
C ASP A 141 -7.35 2.15 10.26
N ASN A 142 -6.33 1.97 11.10
CA ASN A 142 -5.56 0.73 11.11
C ASN A 142 -6.43 -0.45 11.57
N TYR A 143 -6.30 -1.59 10.90
CA TYR A 143 -6.95 -2.85 11.30
C TYR A 143 -6.19 -4.04 10.73
N SER A 144 -6.59 -5.23 11.17
CA SER A 144 -6.09 -6.48 10.60
C SER A 144 -7.18 -7.31 9.94
N LEU A 145 -6.78 -8.18 9.01
CA LEU A 145 -7.63 -9.23 8.44
C LEU A 145 -6.95 -10.58 8.61
N VAL A 146 -7.76 -11.62 8.71
CA VAL A 146 -7.30 -13.00 8.51
C VAL A 146 -7.49 -13.35 7.04
N LEU A 147 -6.40 -13.60 6.34
CA LEU A 147 -6.41 -14.02 4.94
C LEU A 147 -6.49 -15.54 4.84
N ASN A 148 -7.20 -16.02 3.82
CA ASN A 148 -7.24 -17.41 3.40
C ASN A 148 -6.49 -17.60 2.08
N ASN A 149 -6.29 -18.85 1.66
CA ASN A 149 -5.55 -19.23 0.45
C ASN A 149 -5.83 -18.36 -0.79
N ASP A 150 -7.09 -18.13 -1.16
CA ASP A 150 -7.41 -17.47 -2.42
C ASP A 150 -6.96 -16.00 -2.42
N THR A 151 -7.23 -15.29 -1.31
CA THR A 151 -6.80 -13.90 -1.16
C THR A 151 -5.31 -13.79 -0.89
N LEU A 152 -4.75 -14.74 -0.16
CA LEU A 152 -3.33 -14.79 0.16
C LEU A 152 -2.48 -14.97 -1.10
N ASN A 153 -2.79 -15.96 -1.93
CA ASN A 153 -2.09 -16.23 -3.19
C ASN A 153 -2.15 -15.04 -4.16
N LEU A 154 -3.22 -14.24 -4.10
CA LEU A 154 -3.37 -13.05 -4.92
C LEU A 154 -2.41 -11.92 -4.52
N LEU A 155 -2.12 -11.81 -3.22
CA LEU A 155 -1.42 -10.66 -2.65
C LEU A 155 0.05 -10.91 -2.37
N LEU A 156 0.48 -12.17 -2.29
CA LEU A 156 1.90 -12.54 -2.19
C LEU A 156 2.60 -12.24 -3.51
N ASP A 157 3.75 -11.57 -3.43
CA ASP A 157 4.63 -11.35 -4.57
C ASP A 157 5.54 -12.57 -4.81
N GLU A 158 6.12 -12.70 -6.01
CA GLU A 158 7.05 -13.81 -6.30
C GLU A 158 8.28 -13.80 -5.38
N LYS A 159 8.64 -12.64 -4.82
CA LYS A 159 9.72 -12.51 -3.83
C LYS A 159 9.33 -13.02 -2.44
N ASP A 160 8.04 -13.09 -2.14
CA ASP A 160 7.51 -13.66 -0.90
C ASP A 160 7.51 -15.19 -0.95
N SER A 161 7.84 -15.80 -2.10
CA SER A 161 7.91 -17.25 -2.31
C SER A 161 8.96 -17.98 -1.46
N LEU A 162 9.91 -17.24 -0.85
CA LEU A 162 10.83 -17.79 0.16
C LEU A 162 10.09 -18.27 1.41
N PHE A 163 8.91 -17.70 1.67
CA PHE A 163 7.93 -18.30 2.56
C PHE A 163 7.12 -19.26 1.69
N HIS A 164 7.54 -20.52 1.60
CA HIS A 164 6.64 -21.57 1.16
C HIS A 164 5.50 -21.62 2.18
N VAL A 165 4.45 -20.84 1.95
CA VAL A 165 3.25 -20.77 2.78
C VAL A 165 2.50 -22.08 2.56
N LYS A 166 2.99 -23.15 3.19
CA LYS A 166 2.33 -24.46 3.20
C LYS A 166 0.98 -24.38 3.91
N ASP A 167 0.80 -23.35 4.73
CA ASP A 167 -0.37 -23.17 5.59
C ASP A 167 -1.32 -22.11 5.05
N LYS A 168 -2.63 -22.34 5.22
CA LYS A 168 -3.66 -21.63 4.45
C LYS A 168 -4.07 -20.26 5.02
N ILE A 169 -3.30 -19.73 5.97
CA ILE A 169 -3.71 -18.60 6.81
C ILE A 169 -2.55 -17.60 6.96
N ALA A 170 -2.87 -16.32 6.81
CA ALA A 170 -1.97 -15.22 7.12
C ALA A 170 -2.74 -14.11 7.83
N PHE A 171 -2.03 -13.28 8.60
CA PHE A 171 -2.57 -12.00 9.03
C PHE A 171 -2.18 -10.93 8.01
N LEU A 172 -3.13 -10.06 7.67
CA LEU A 172 -2.84 -8.82 6.97
C LEU A 172 -2.96 -7.67 7.96
N SER A 173 -1.95 -6.83 8.05
CA SER A 173 -2.02 -5.55 8.74
C SER A 173 -2.19 -4.43 7.72
N TYR A 174 -3.16 -3.56 7.92
CA TYR A 174 -3.41 -2.42 7.04
C TYR A 174 -3.20 -1.11 7.78
N CYS A 175 -2.32 -0.24 7.24
CA CYS A 175 -2.08 1.11 7.76
C CYS A 175 -3.09 2.11 7.17
N GLY A 176 -4.38 1.98 7.50
CA GLY A 176 -5.39 2.95 7.06
C GLY A 176 -5.10 4.38 7.51
N ASN A 177 -4.61 4.56 8.74
CA ASN A 177 -4.28 5.88 9.29
C ASN A 177 -3.15 6.60 8.54
N CYS A 178 -2.33 5.86 7.78
CA CYS A 178 -1.28 6.46 6.97
C CYS A 178 -1.87 7.45 5.94
N HIS A 179 -3.14 7.30 5.52
CA HIS A 179 -3.81 8.30 4.67
C HIS A 179 -3.79 9.74 5.23
N PHE A 180 -3.62 9.91 6.54
CA PHE A 180 -3.65 11.20 7.24
C PHE A 180 -2.32 11.64 7.82
N TYR A 181 -1.21 11.00 7.44
CA TYR A 181 0.07 11.37 8.05
C TYR A 181 0.40 12.84 7.73
N ASN A 182 0.50 13.68 8.76
CA ASN A 182 0.69 15.14 8.71
C ASN A 182 -0.52 16.03 8.34
N LYS A 183 -1.73 15.49 8.07
CA LYS A 183 -2.91 16.30 7.70
C LYS A 183 -4.23 15.73 8.25
N SER A 184 -5.14 16.62 8.66
CA SER A 184 -6.37 16.27 9.39
C SER A 184 -7.56 15.83 8.53
N SER A 185 -7.49 15.89 7.20
CA SER A 185 -8.63 15.54 6.32
C SER A 185 -8.16 15.38 4.88
N PRO A 186 -8.89 14.64 4.02
CA PRO A 186 -8.65 14.72 2.59
C PRO A 186 -8.84 16.16 2.10
N GLU A 187 -7.98 16.59 1.19
CA GLU A 187 -7.90 17.93 0.63
C GLU A 187 -8.56 17.95 -0.75
N LEU A 188 -9.44 18.91 -1.03
CA LEU A 188 -9.94 19.14 -2.39
C LEU A 188 -8.81 19.78 -3.20
N VAL A 189 -8.25 19.05 -4.16
CA VAL A 189 -7.07 19.50 -4.92
C VAL A 189 -7.43 20.05 -6.30
N VAL A 190 -8.50 19.55 -6.92
CA VAL A 190 -8.99 20.02 -8.21
C VAL A 190 -10.51 19.87 -8.27
N SER A 191 -11.19 20.79 -8.94
CA SER A 191 -12.63 20.67 -9.24
C SER A 191 -12.98 21.36 -10.55
N ASP A 192 -13.90 20.76 -11.30
CA ASP A 192 -14.58 21.40 -12.43
C ASP A 192 -16.11 21.27 -12.27
N ASN A 193 -16.86 21.41 -13.37
CA ASN A 193 -18.32 21.32 -13.35
C ASN A 193 -18.85 19.88 -13.12
N GLU A 194 -18.05 18.85 -13.37
CA GLU A 194 -18.47 17.44 -13.28
C GLU A 194 -17.80 16.71 -12.11
N TYR A 195 -16.51 16.95 -11.88
CA TYR A 195 -15.66 16.21 -10.95
C TYR A 195 -15.13 17.06 -9.80
N LYS A 196 -15.02 16.44 -8.63
CA LYS A 196 -14.26 16.95 -7.48
C LYS A 196 -13.23 15.91 -7.07
N ILE A 197 -11.97 16.30 -7.04
CA ILE A 197 -10.84 15.41 -6.78
C ILE A 197 -10.29 15.68 -5.38
N TYR A 198 -10.33 14.66 -4.54
CA TYR A 198 -9.83 14.74 -3.17
C TYR A 198 -8.57 13.90 -3.01
N LYS A 199 -7.58 14.45 -2.31
CA LYS A 199 -6.29 13.83 -2.04
C LYS A 199 -6.09 13.60 -0.55
N THR A 200 -5.56 12.43 -0.22
CA THR A 200 -4.95 12.07 1.06
C THR A 200 -3.44 11.94 0.87
N SER A 201 -2.64 11.73 1.93
CA SER A 201 -1.20 11.49 1.76
C SER A 201 -0.89 10.31 0.83
N HIS A 202 -1.76 9.29 0.82
CA HIS A 202 -1.52 8.00 0.17
C HIS A 202 -2.67 7.52 -0.72
N GLY A 203 -3.49 8.42 -1.25
CA GLY A 203 -4.61 8.03 -2.08
C GLY A 203 -5.44 9.20 -2.59
N ILE A 204 -6.23 8.93 -3.62
CA ILE A 204 -7.10 9.87 -4.30
C ILE A 204 -8.48 9.25 -4.43
N PHE A 205 -9.51 10.02 -4.10
CA PHE A 205 -10.88 9.68 -4.45
C PHE A 205 -11.54 10.80 -5.23
N VAL A 206 -12.49 10.42 -6.08
CA VAL A 206 -13.19 11.34 -6.97
C VAL A 206 -14.66 11.36 -6.61
N LYS A 207 -15.27 12.52 -6.73
CA LYS A 207 -16.71 12.75 -6.62
C LYS A 207 -17.29 13.23 -7.95
N LYS A 208 -18.48 12.71 -8.30
CA LYS A 208 -19.34 13.17 -9.39
C LYS A 208 -20.78 13.25 -8.88
N GLY A 209 -21.26 14.46 -8.59
CA GLY A 209 -22.51 14.65 -7.84
C GLY A 209 -22.47 13.95 -6.48
N ASP A 210 -23.44 13.06 -6.22
CA ASP A 210 -23.51 12.23 -5.01
C ASP A 210 -22.68 10.94 -5.09
N LEU A 211 -22.15 10.63 -6.27
CA LEU A 211 -21.32 9.45 -6.49
C LEU A 211 -19.87 9.73 -6.11
N GLN A 212 -19.19 8.73 -5.56
CA GLN A 212 -17.77 8.78 -5.27
C GLN A 212 -17.11 7.40 -5.41
N LYS A 213 -15.80 7.40 -5.61
CA LYS A 213 -14.98 6.18 -5.59
C LYS A 213 -13.53 6.46 -5.30
N TRP A 214 -12.84 5.48 -4.72
CA TRP A 214 -11.38 5.46 -4.72
C TRP A 214 -10.88 5.34 -6.16
N PHE A 215 -10.00 6.24 -6.54
CA PHE A 215 -9.39 6.25 -7.85
C PHE A 215 -7.99 5.64 -7.81
N LEU A 216 -7.22 5.98 -6.78
CA LEU A 216 -5.88 5.48 -6.55
C LEU A 216 -5.65 5.31 -5.05
N VAL A 217 -5.05 4.19 -4.64
CA VAL A 217 -4.55 3.97 -3.28
C VAL A 217 -3.10 3.53 -3.37
N ASN A 218 -2.24 4.08 -2.51
CA ASN A 218 -0.83 3.72 -2.44
C ASN A 218 -0.66 2.29 -1.97
N ASP A 219 0.30 1.57 -2.56
CA ASP A 219 0.94 0.42 -1.95
C ASP A 219 2.27 0.11 -2.68
N LEU A 220 3.31 -0.27 -1.93
CA LEU A 220 4.69 -0.40 -2.42
C LEU A 220 4.79 -1.20 -3.72
N ASN A 221 4.27 -2.44 -3.75
CA ASN A 221 4.41 -3.33 -4.92
C ASN A 221 3.29 -3.15 -5.97
N LEU A 222 2.46 -2.11 -5.83
CA LEU A 222 1.38 -1.77 -6.76
C LEU A 222 1.64 -0.44 -7.45
N THR A 223 1.73 0.65 -6.69
CA THR A 223 1.93 2.02 -7.20
C THR A 223 3.35 2.54 -6.99
N GLY A 224 4.22 1.77 -6.32
CA GLY A 224 5.39 2.32 -5.64
C GLY A 224 4.99 2.90 -4.29
N SER A 225 5.96 3.36 -3.50
CA SER A 225 5.72 4.14 -2.28
C SER A 225 7.01 4.88 -1.91
N PRO A 226 6.94 6.03 -1.23
CA PRO A 226 8.08 6.52 -0.49
C PRO A 226 8.56 5.47 0.50
N GLU A 227 9.84 5.55 0.85
CA GLU A 227 10.49 4.65 1.80
C GLU A 227 9.82 4.67 3.19
N LYS A 228 9.05 5.71 3.50
CA LYS A 228 8.28 5.83 4.74
C LYS A 228 6.90 6.44 4.46
N LEU A 229 5.83 5.80 4.91
CA LEU A 229 4.45 6.29 4.83
C LEU A 229 4.14 7.48 5.77
N ARG A 230 5.17 8.08 6.36
CA ARG A 230 5.06 9.40 6.98
C ARG A 230 5.35 10.54 6.01
N TRP A 231 5.83 10.21 4.82
CA TRP A 231 6.07 11.14 3.72
C TRP A 231 4.94 10.99 2.71
N ASP A 232 4.39 12.10 2.24
CA ASP A 232 3.29 12.07 1.27
C ASP A 232 3.70 11.33 0.00
N SER A 233 2.87 10.41 -0.47
CA SER A 233 3.04 9.78 -1.79
C SER A 233 2.40 10.60 -2.88
N VAL A 234 1.24 11.23 -2.65
CA VAL A 234 0.57 11.98 -3.70
C VAL A 234 1.00 13.44 -3.65
N LEU A 235 1.78 13.89 -4.63
CA LEU A 235 2.35 15.24 -4.66
C LEU A 235 1.43 16.21 -5.42
N GLN A 236 1.35 16.05 -6.75
CA GLN A 236 0.54 16.88 -7.64
C GLN A 236 -0.56 16.04 -8.31
N VAL A 237 -1.71 16.66 -8.54
CA VAL A 237 -2.84 16.08 -9.27
C VAL A 237 -3.36 17.12 -10.25
N VAL A 238 -3.41 16.77 -11.53
CA VAL A 238 -3.92 17.62 -12.61
C VAL A 238 -5.13 16.94 -13.25
N LEU A 239 -6.22 17.66 -13.42
CA LEU A 239 -7.42 17.22 -14.13
C LEU A 239 -7.43 17.81 -15.54
N ILE A 240 -7.60 16.95 -16.55
CA ILE A 240 -7.86 17.35 -17.94
C ILE A 240 -9.03 16.52 -18.44
N ASP A 241 -10.18 17.16 -18.66
CA ASP A 241 -11.46 16.50 -18.93
C ASP A 241 -11.76 15.41 -17.89
N LYS A 242 -11.78 14.13 -18.32
CA LYS A 242 -12.00 12.96 -17.46
C LYS A 242 -10.72 12.26 -17.02
N TYR A 243 -9.55 12.84 -17.28
CA TYR A 243 -8.25 12.22 -17.00
C TYR A 243 -7.55 12.91 -15.83
N LEU A 244 -6.96 12.10 -14.95
CA LEU A 244 -6.06 12.56 -13.91
C LEU A 244 -4.61 12.25 -14.29
N ILE A 245 -3.74 13.23 -14.13
CA ILE A 245 -2.28 13.07 -14.18
C ILE A 245 -1.76 13.31 -12.77
N ILE A 246 -1.06 12.33 -12.21
CA ILE A 246 -0.72 12.26 -10.80
C ILE A 246 0.78 12.07 -10.65
N GLN A 247 1.44 12.99 -9.96
CA GLN A 247 2.83 12.84 -9.53
C GLN A 247 2.86 12.11 -8.19
N PHE A 248 3.64 11.03 -8.16
CA PHE A 248 3.68 10.08 -7.06
C PHE A 248 5.10 9.92 -6.53
N SER A 249 5.31 10.25 -5.26
CA SER A 249 6.64 10.41 -4.70
C SER A 249 7.44 9.11 -4.65
N GLY A 250 8.70 9.18 -5.11
CA GLY A 250 9.70 8.13 -4.93
C GLY A 250 10.63 8.36 -3.72
N ALA A 251 10.30 9.28 -2.81
CA ALA A 251 11.19 9.71 -1.73
C ALA A 251 11.82 8.52 -0.95
N PRO A 252 13.13 8.59 -0.64
CA PRO A 252 14.00 9.76 -0.71
C PRO A 252 14.59 10.02 -2.10
N ASP A 253 14.33 9.15 -3.07
CA ASP A 253 14.78 9.34 -4.45
C ASP A 253 14.18 10.63 -5.05
N MET A 254 14.95 11.36 -5.84
CA MET A 254 14.48 12.55 -6.54
C MET A 254 13.56 12.24 -7.72
N PHE A 255 13.46 10.97 -8.13
CA PHE A 255 12.56 10.53 -9.19
C PHE A 255 11.18 10.12 -8.66
N ASP A 256 10.16 10.81 -9.12
CA ASP A 256 8.76 10.51 -8.84
C ASP A 256 8.14 9.74 -10.01
N SER A 257 7.26 8.79 -9.69
CA SER A 257 6.44 8.14 -10.71
C SER A 257 5.33 9.07 -11.17
N ILE A 258 4.93 8.94 -12.43
CA ILE A 258 3.75 9.64 -12.97
C ILE A 258 2.69 8.60 -13.32
N PHE A 259 1.47 8.79 -12.83
CA PHE A 259 0.31 8.00 -13.20
C PHE A 259 -0.65 8.84 -14.03
N VAL A 260 -1.23 8.22 -15.06
CA VAL A 260 -2.34 8.79 -15.83
C VAL A 260 -3.51 7.84 -15.76
N GLY A 261 -4.70 8.35 -15.52
CA GLY A 261 -5.88 7.49 -15.45
C GLY A 261 -7.15 8.17 -15.93
N ASN A 262 -8.11 7.36 -16.37
CA ASN A 262 -9.43 7.83 -16.77
C ASN A 262 -10.40 7.62 -15.61
N ILE A 263 -11.00 8.70 -15.12
CA ILE A 263 -11.93 8.70 -13.98
C ILE A 263 -13.13 7.80 -14.24
N GLU A 264 -13.69 7.82 -15.44
CA GLU A 264 -14.91 7.07 -15.76
C GLU A 264 -14.65 5.57 -15.77
N THR A 265 -13.57 5.13 -16.42
CA THR A 265 -13.25 3.69 -16.51
C THR A 265 -12.51 3.17 -15.28
N GLY A 266 -11.80 4.03 -14.55
CA GLY A 266 -10.95 3.66 -13.42
C GLY A 266 -9.64 2.96 -13.82
N VAL A 267 -9.28 2.94 -15.11
CA VAL A 267 -7.97 2.44 -15.56
C VAL A 267 -6.88 3.44 -15.20
N LEU A 268 -5.75 2.94 -14.71
CA LEU A 268 -4.55 3.69 -14.41
C LEU A 268 -3.38 3.12 -15.21
N GLY A 269 -2.53 3.99 -15.74
CA GLY A 269 -1.24 3.63 -16.31
C GLY A 269 -0.11 4.40 -15.66
N ARG A 270 0.97 3.71 -15.28
CA ARG A 270 2.21 4.37 -14.86
C ARG A 270 3.05 4.66 -16.10
N LEU A 271 3.45 5.91 -16.25
CA LEU A 271 4.32 6.32 -17.34
C LEU A 271 5.71 5.70 -17.19
N LYS A 272 6.35 5.43 -18.32
CA LYS A 272 7.65 4.75 -18.38
C LYS A 272 8.76 5.59 -17.79
N TYR A 273 8.74 6.89 -18.08
CA TYR A 273 9.74 7.85 -17.64
C TYR A 273 9.25 8.60 -16.39
N PRO A 274 10.11 8.76 -15.37
CA PRO A 274 9.75 9.45 -14.14
C PRO A 274 9.70 10.97 -14.33
N PHE A 275 9.22 11.67 -13.31
CA PHE A 275 9.41 13.09 -13.10
C PHE A 275 10.61 13.29 -12.17
N ARG A 276 11.62 14.07 -12.56
CA ARG A 276 12.72 14.44 -11.66
C ARG A 276 12.36 15.71 -10.88
N ARG A 277 12.39 15.62 -9.54
CA ARG A 277 12.31 16.80 -8.66
C ARG A 277 13.59 17.61 -8.79
N ASN A 278 13.48 18.89 -9.15
CA ASN A 278 14.64 19.79 -9.16
C ASN A 278 14.76 20.48 -7.79
N VAL A 279 15.99 20.56 -7.26
CA VAL A 279 16.24 21.24 -5.96
C VAL A 279 15.97 22.74 -6.04
N GLU A 280 16.19 23.34 -7.21
CA GLU A 280 15.97 24.77 -7.47
C GLU A 280 14.53 25.09 -7.87
N ASP A 281 13.73 24.08 -8.24
CA ASP A 281 12.42 24.26 -8.87
C ASP A 281 11.42 23.24 -8.28
N TYR A 282 11.28 23.27 -6.95
CA TYR A 282 10.31 22.45 -6.19
C TYR A 282 8.85 22.67 -6.68
N GLU A 283 8.62 23.70 -7.49
CA GLU A 283 7.34 24.09 -8.10
C GLU A 283 7.23 23.75 -9.60
N GLY A 284 8.19 23.03 -10.18
CA GLY A 284 8.15 22.64 -11.58
C GLY A 284 6.82 21.97 -11.93
N SER A 285 6.10 22.54 -12.91
CA SER A 285 4.76 22.06 -13.27
C SER A 285 4.84 20.68 -13.94
N LEU A 286 4.09 19.70 -13.41
CA LEU A 286 3.93 18.37 -14.02
C LEU A 286 3.37 18.43 -15.45
N VAL A 287 2.53 19.44 -15.71
CA VAL A 287 1.87 19.68 -17.00
C VAL A 287 2.08 21.14 -17.41
N ILE A 288 2.49 21.36 -18.67
CA ILE A 288 2.62 22.69 -19.29
C ILE A 288 1.80 22.71 -20.58
N GLY A 289 0.69 23.43 -20.57
CA GLY A 289 -0.29 23.41 -21.65
C GLY A 289 -0.82 21.99 -21.86
N ASP A 290 -0.73 21.49 -23.10
CA ASP A 290 -1.17 20.14 -23.47
C ASP A 290 -0.11 19.06 -23.19
N ASN A 291 1.03 19.39 -22.58
CA ASN A 291 2.16 18.46 -22.47
C ASN A 291 2.48 18.04 -21.03
N ILE A 292 2.81 16.75 -20.86
CA ILE A 292 3.31 16.15 -19.63
C ILE A 292 4.83 16.21 -19.64
N ARG A 293 5.43 16.68 -18.54
CA ARG A 293 6.88 16.73 -18.36
C ARG A 293 7.43 15.38 -17.88
N TYR A 294 8.48 14.91 -18.53
CA TYR A 294 9.27 13.74 -18.17
C TYR A 294 10.71 14.09 -17.84
N SER A 295 11.45 13.09 -17.35
CA SER A 295 12.90 13.09 -17.27
C SER A 295 13.45 11.75 -17.79
N ASN A 296 14.53 11.80 -18.58
CA ASN A 296 15.23 10.60 -19.03
C ASN A 296 16.34 10.19 -18.03
N GLU A 297 17.05 9.10 -18.33
CA GLU A 297 18.16 8.57 -17.51
C GLU A 297 19.36 9.53 -17.45
N GLU A 298 19.52 10.39 -18.46
CA GLU A 298 20.53 11.46 -18.54
C GLU A 298 20.05 12.76 -17.87
N GLU A 299 18.92 12.68 -17.17
CA GLU A 299 18.31 13.76 -16.41
C GLU A 299 17.78 14.97 -17.22
N GLU A 300 17.72 14.85 -18.54
CA GLU A 300 17.12 15.85 -19.41
C GLU A 300 15.60 15.81 -19.34
N SER A 301 14.98 17.00 -19.23
CA SER A 301 13.52 17.13 -19.25
C SER A 301 13.01 17.15 -20.69
N PHE A 302 11.98 16.37 -20.97
CA PHE A 302 11.28 16.39 -22.25
C PHE A 302 9.77 16.33 -22.05
N PHE A 303 9.02 16.60 -23.12
CA PHE A 303 7.58 16.79 -23.06
C PHE A 303 6.86 15.82 -24.01
N VAL A 304 5.75 15.26 -23.56
CA VAL A 304 4.84 14.49 -24.42
C VAL A 304 3.44 15.07 -24.41
N ASN A 305 2.77 14.98 -25.56
CA ASN A 305 1.40 15.44 -25.67
C ASN A 305 0.46 14.53 -24.85
N SER A 306 -0.32 15.13 -23.96
CA SER A 306 -1.27 14.44 -23.09
C SER A 306 -2.35 13.68 -23.88
N LYS A 307 -2.83 14.22 -25.01
CA LYS A 307 -3.86 13.55 -25.83
C LYS A 307 -3.36 12.23 -26.41
N ASP A 308 -2.09 12.14 -26.80
CA ASP A 308 -1.49 10.89 -27.27
C ASP A 308 -1.40 9.84 -26.14
N VAL A 309 -1.03 10.29 -24.94
CA VAL A 309 -0.98 9.44 -23.74
C VAL A 309 -2.37 8.92 -23.39
N PHE A 310 -3.39 9.78 -23.41
CA PHE A 310 -4.78 9.40 -23.15
C PHE A 310 -5.31 8.41 -24.18
N LYS A 311 -5.07 8.66 -25.48
CA LYS A 311 -5.47 7.75 -26.55
C LYS A 311 -4.86 6.36 -26.37
N GLU A 312 -3.60 6.30 -25.97
CA GLU A 312 -2.92 5.04 -25.73
C GLU A 312 -3.44 4.32 -24.48
N LEU A 313 -3.77 5.05 -23.41
CA LEU A 313 -4.42 4.49 -22.22
C LEU A 313 -5.76 3.83 -22.56
N GLU A 314 -6.59 4.49 -23.38
CA GLU A 314 -7.87 3.94 -23.85
C GLU A 314 -7.67 2.68 -24.70
N ARG A 315 -6.65 2.66 -25.56
CA ARG A 315 -6.31 1.47 -26.37
C ARG A 315 -5.94 0.29 -25.48
N LEU A 316 -5.11 0.51 -24.47
CA LEU A 316 -4.72 -0.51 -23.49
C LEU A 316 -5.93 -1.00 -22.69
N TYR A 317 -6.74 -0.08 -22.17
CA TYR A 317 -7.99 -0.39 -21.46
C TYR A 317 -8.90 -1.31 -22.29
N ASN A 318 -9.14 -0.97 -23.56
CA ASN A 318 -9.96 -1.78 -24.45
C ASN A 318 -9.40 -3.18 -24.72
N THR A 319 -8.08 -3.37 -24.55
CA THR A 319 -7.44 -4.67 -24.67
C THR A 319 -7.62 -5.51 -23.40
N ILE A 320 -7.55 -4.89 -22.22
CA ILE A 320 -7.60 -5.61 -20.93
C ILE A 320 -8.99 -5.77 -20.33
N LYS A 321 -9.99 -5.01 -20.80
CA LYS A 321 -11.37 -5.12 -20.31
C LYS A 321 -12.11 -6.36 -20.85
N LYS A 322 -11.60 -6.95 -21.93
CA LYS A 322 -12.10 -8.19 -22.55
C LYS A 322 -11.70 -9.39 -21.70
#